data_AF-A0A022MT40-F1
#
_entry.id   AF-A0A022MT40-F1
#
_cell.length_a   1.000
_cell.length_b   1.000
_cell.length_c   1.000
_cell.angle_alpha   90.00
_cell.angle_beta   90.00
_cell.angle_gamma   90.00
#
_symmetry.space_group_name_H-M   'P 1'
#
loop_
_entity.id
_entity.type
_entity.pdbx_description
1 polymer ?
#
loop_
_entity_poly.entity_id
_entity_poly.type
_entity_poly.pdbx_seq_one_letter_code
_entity_poly.pdbx_strand_id
1 'polypeptide(L)'
;MAWNEWNQVKAAAVARQSARTELNGAPSAPGDPGTLVSDRPAWSRAGHGVGSLRTDLAKGLGQLAGGQEGLGPGEDAGCLTAATQKDVYGSWEKYLRKVSERCGKLADVLERAGRDELRTEEAIKAEIARMKAAYADTPADGRGK
;
A
#
# COMPACT_ATOMS: atom_id res chain seq x y z
N MET A 1 16.46 -30.21 -2.04
CA MET A 1 16.77 -29.20 -1.01
C MET A 1 16.09 -27.84 -1.25
N ALA A 2 15.92 -27.36 -2.50
CA ALA A 2 15.28 -26.05 -2.81
C ALA A 2 13.81 -25.85 -2.37
N TRP A 3 13.06 -26.92 -2.10
CA TRP A 3 11.64 -26.82 -1.73
C TRP A 3 11.40 -26.23 -0.33
N ASN A 4 12.28 -26.55 0.62
CA ASN A 4 12.19 -26.03 1.99
C ASN A 4 12.53 -24.53 2.03
N GLU A 5 13.51 -24.10 1.22
CA GLU A 5 13.88 -22.69 1.04
C GLU A 5 12.72 -21.89 0.42
N TRP A 6 12.05 -22.45 -0.59
CA TRP A 6 10.87 -21.83 -1.20
C TRP A 6 9.72 -21.64 -0.22
N ASN A 7 9.49 -22.62 0.68
CA ASN A 7 8.47 -22.51 1.72
C ASN A 7 8.81 -21.47 2.78
N GLN A 8 10.11 -21.32 3.15
CA GLN A 8 10.55 -20.26 4.04
C GLN A 8 10.35 -18.86 3.44
N VAL A 9 10.69 -18.67 2.16
CA VAL A 9 10.50 -17.37 1.48
C VAL A 9 9.01 -17.00 1.43
N LYS A 10 8.12 -17.96 1.15
CA LYS A 10 6.66 -17.75 1.19
C LYS A 10 6.17 -17.39 2.59
N ALA A 11 6.60 -18.13 3.62
CA ALA A 11 6.19 -17.86 4.99
C ALA A 11 6.66 -16.47 5.47
N ALA A 12 7.91 -16.10 5.14
CA ALA A 12 8.46 -14.78 5.46
C ALA A 12 7.71 -13.65 4.73
N ALA A 13 7.31 -13.86 3.47
CA ALA A 13 6.52 -12.89 2.71
C ALA A 13 5.12 -12.69 3.32
N VAL A 14 4.44 -13.77 3.71
CA VAL A 14 3.12 -13.71 4.36
C VAL A 14 3.22 -13.01 5.72
N ALA A 15 4.19 -13.36 6.56
CA ALA A 15 4.39 -12.71 7.86
C ALA A 15 4.66 -11.20 7.71
N ARG A 16 5.46 -10.80 6.71
CA ARG A 16 5.77 -9.40 6.41
C ARG A 16 4.58 -8.65 5.82
N GLN A 17 3.70 -9.35 5.10
CA GLN A 17 2.44 -8.82 4.60
C GLN A 17 1.46 -8.59 5.76
N SER A 18 1.24 -9.57 6.64
CA SER A 18 0.36 -9.44 7.81
C SER A 18 0.77 -8.27 8.71
N ALA A 19 2.07 -8.13 9.01
CA ALA A 19 2.59 -7.02 9.81
C ALA A 19 2.46 -5.64 9.12
N ARG A 20 2.47 -5.57 7.78
CA ARG A 20 2.26 -4.31 7.03
C ARG A 20 0.78 -3.98 6.77
N THR A 21 -0.12 -4.94 6.94
CA THR A 21 -1.56 -4.78 6.69
C THR A 21 -2.36 -4.55 7.98
N GLU A 22 -1.70 -4.26 9.10
CA GLU A 22 -2.39 -3.74 10.29
C GLU A 22 -2.64 -2.23 10.13
N LEU A 23 -3.62 -1.90 9.29
CA LEU A 23 -4.20 -0.55 9.19
C LEU A 23 -5.03 -0.18 10.44
N ASN A 24 -5.25 -1.11 11.37
CA ASN A 24 -6.13 -0.95 12.54
C ASN A 24 -5.38 -0.67 13.86
N GLY A 25 -4.08 -0.36 13.81
CA GLY A 25 -3.23 -0.21 15.00
C GLY A 25 -3.38 1.10 15.79
N ALA A 26 -4.56 1.74 15.83
CA ALA A 26 -4.83 2.80 16.80
C ALA A 26 -5.41 2.17 18.07
N PRO A 27 -4.86 2.43 19.28
CA PRO A 27 -5.51 2.00 20.51
C PRO A 27 -6.86 2.70 20.60
N SER A 28 -7.94 1.93 20.50
CA SER A 28 -9.29 2.43 20.70
C SER A 28 -9.49 2.70 22.19
N ALA A 29 -9.40 3.97 22.60
CA ALA A 29 -9.90 4.40 23.89
C ALA A 29 -11.45 4.31 23.89
N PRO A 30 -12.08 3.86 24.98
CA PRO A 30 -13.52 3.70 25.02
C PRO A 30 -14.19 5.07 25.21
N GLY A 31 -14.86 5.54 24.16
CA GLY A 31 -15.78 6.68 24.21
C GLY A 31 -15.33 7.90 23.40
N ASP A 32 -15.48 7.83 22.07
CA ASP A 32 -15.65 9.01 21.24
C ASP A 32 -16.45 8.60 19.99
N PRO A 33 -17.59 9.24 19.66
CA PRO A 33 -18.39 8.86 18.52
C PRO A 33 -17.66 9.26 17.24
N GLY A 34 -16.88 8.33 16.69
CA GLY A 34 -16.36 8.40 15.33
C GLY A 34 -15.76 9.76 14.97
N THR A 35 -14.79 10.24 15.75
CA THR A 35 -13.94 11.33 15.29
C THR A 35 -13.18 10.80 14.08
N LEU A 36 -13.67 11.13 12.88
CA LEU A 36 -12.89 11.12 11.65
C LEU A 36 -11.75 12.11 11.87
N VAL A 37 -10.69 11.64 12.51
CA VAL A 37 -9.40 12.31 12.45
C VAL A 37 -8.84 11.93 11.09
N SER A 38 -8.68 12.91 10.20
CA SER A 38 -7.93 12.70 8.97
C SER A 38 -6.52 12.32 9.36
N ASP A 39 -6.25 11.02 9.35
CA ASP A 39 -4.89 10.53 9.53
C ASP A 39 -4.23 10.54 8.15
N ARG A 40 -4.09 11.75 7.58
CA ARG A 40 -3.24 11.98 6.40
C ARG A 40 -1.91 11.24 6.56
N PRO A 41 -1.24 11.27 7.74
CA PRO A 41 -0.06 10.45 7.96
C PRO A 41 -0.28 8.95 7.72
N ALA A 42 -1.40 8.35 8.15
CA ALA A 42 -1.72 6.94 7.85
C ALA A 42 -1.92 6.67 6.37
N TRP A 43 -2.68 7.50 5.66
CA TRP A 43 -2.87 7.37 4.21
C TRP A 43 -1.55 7.50 3.44
N SER A 44 -0.72 8.48 3.80
CA SER A 44 0.62 8.65 3.24
C SER A 44 1.54 7.46 3.56
N ARG A 45 1.53 6.95 4.80
CA ARG A 45 2.30 5.76 5.19
C ARG A 45 1.87 4.52 4.39
N ALA A 46 0.57 4.32 4.21
CA ALA A 46 0.04 3.22 3.42
C ALA A 46 0.44 3.37 1.94
N GLY A 47 0.31 4.57 1.37
CA GLY A 47 0.77 4.89 0.01
C GLY A 47 2.26 4.58 -0.20
N HIS A 48 3.11 5.06 0.72
CA HIS A 48 4.55 4.74 0.71
C HIS A 48 4.83 3.25 0.86
N GLY A 49 4.12 2.54 1.74
CA GLY A 49 4.28 1.10 1.93
C GLY A 49 4.01 0.32 0.65
N VAL A 50 2.92 0.64 -0.05
CA VAL A 50 2.57 0.01 -1.32
C VAL A 50 3.54 0.42 -2.45
N GLY A 51 3.99 1.68 -2.46
CA GLY A 51 5.02 2.17 -3.40
C GLY A 51 6.38 1.48 -3.19
N SER A 52 6.75 1.18 -1.95
CA SER A 52 7.94 0.38 -1.64
C SER A 52 7.80 -1.05 -2.17
N LEU A 53 6.62 -1.68 -2.01
CA LEU A 53 6.37 -3.01 -2.58
C LEU A 53 6.51 -3.02 -4.11
N ARG A 54 6.01 -2.00 -4.81
CA ARG A 54 6.22 -1.82 -6.26
C ARG A 54 7.72 -1.81 -6.61
N THR A 55 8.52 -1.12 -5.81
CA THR A 55 9.98 -1.01 -6.02
C THR A 55 10.67 -2.35 -5.80
N ASP A 56 10.29 -3.08 -4.76
CA ASP A 56 10.83 -4.42 -4.48
C ASP A 56 10.44 -5.42 -5.59
N LEU A 57 9.21 -5.34 -6.12
CA LEU A 57 8.76 -6.13 -7.27
C LEU A 57 9.58 -5.82 -8.54
N ALA A 58 9.89 -4.54 -8.79
CA ALA A 58 10.72 -4.16 -9.94
C ALA A 58 12.14 -4.73 -9.83
N LYS A 59 12.73 -4.73 -8.63
CA LYS A 59 14.04 -5.37 -8.38
C LYS A 59 13.97 -6.88 -8.60
N GLY A 60 12.95 -7.54 -8.05
CA GLY A 60 12.73 -8.98 -8.23
C GLY A 60 12.53 -9.37 -9.69
N LEU A 61 11.79 -8.57 -10.46
CA LEU A 61 11.65 -8.74 -11.92
C LEU A 61 13.00 -8.64 -12.64
N GLY A 62 13.85 -7.68 -12.26
CA GLY A 62 15.21 -7.56 -12.81
C GLY A 62 16.08 -8.78 -12.51
N GLN A 63 16.04 -9.29 -11.27
CA GLN A 63 16.76 -10.51 -10.89
C GLN A 63 16.23 -11.74 -11.63
N LEU A 64 14.91 -11.84 -11.79
CA LEU A 64 14.28 -12.93 -12.53
C LEU A 64 14.69 -12.91 -14.01
N ALA A 65 14.78 -11.73 -14.61
CA ALA A 65 15.27 -11.55 -15.98
C ALA A 65 16.76 -11.91 -16.11
N GLY A 66 17.60 -11.48 -15.16
CA GLY A 66 19.01 -11.87 -15.11
C GLY A 66 19.21 -13.38 -14.97
N GLY A 67 18.33 -14.06 -14.23
CA GLY A 67 18.32 -15.52 -14.14
C GLY A 67 17.93 -16.26 -15.43
N GLN A 68 17.50 -15.55 -16.48
CA GLN A 68 17.26 -16.11 -17.82
C GLN A 68 18.44 -15.93 -18.77
N GLU A 69 19.50 -15.24 -18.36
CA GLU A 69 20.70 -15.08 -19.17
C GLU A 69 21.30 -16.45 -19.53
N GLY A 70 21.66 -16.64 -20.80
CA GLY A 70 22.16 -17.94 -21.31
C GLY A 70 21.08 -18.95 -21.69
N LEU A 71 19.82 -18.53 -21.79
CA LEU A 71 18.71 -19.28 -22.40
C LEU A 71 18.16 -18.52 -23.61
N GLY A 72 19.05 -18.00 -24.45
CA GLY A 72 18.69 -17.23 -25.64
C GLY A 72 17.84 -18.02 -26.65
N PRO A 73 17.33 -17.34 -27.69
CA PRO A 73 16.63 -18.01 -28.80
C PRO A 73 17.55 -19.07 -29.43
N GLY A 74 17.13 -20.34 -29.42
CA GLY A 74 17.89 -21.45 -30.00
C GLY A 74 18.87 -22.14 -29.06
N GLU A 75 19.13 -21.60 -27.87
CA GLU A 75 19.97 -22.26 -26.85
C GLU A 75 19.24 -23.38 -26.09
N ASP A 76 17.92 -23.45 -26.26
CA ASP A 76 17.01 -24.46 -25.71
C ASP A 76 16.71 -25.59 -26.70
N ALA A 77 17.32 -25.59 -27.89
CA ALA A 77 17.04 -26.57 -28.93
C ALA A 77 17.26 -28.01 -28.43
N GLY A 78 16.17 -28.76 -28.25
CA GLY A 78 16.17 -30.14 -27.77
C GLY A 78 16.06 -30.31 -26.25
N CYS A 79 16.06 -29.23 -25.46
CA CYS A 79 15.94 -29.28 -24.00
C CYS A 79 14.53 -28.88 -23.55
N LEU A 80 13.64 -29.87 -23.37
CA LEU A 80 12.24 -29.65 -22.95
C LEU A 80 12.11 -28.88 -21.62
N THR A 81 13.07 -29.07 -20.70
CA THR A 81 13.07 -28.36 -19.42
C THR A 81 13.38 -26.88 -19.57
N ALA A 82 14.26 -26.50 -20.52
CA ALA A 82 14.54 -25.10 -20.83
C ALA A 82 13.33 -24.39 -21.46
N ALA A 83 12.65 -25.04 -22.41
CA ALA A 83 11.42 -24.50 -23.00
C ALA A 83 10.32 -24.29 -21.94
N THR A 84 10.10 -25.28 -21.07
CA THR A 84 9.12 -25.18 -19.97
C THR A 84 9.48 -24.07 -18.99
N GLN A 85 10.77 -23.90 -18.69
CA GLN A 85 11.25 -22.86 -17.78
C GLN A 85 11.04 -21.44 -18.37
N LYS A 86 11.17 -21.24 -19.69
CA LYS A 86 10.81 -19.99 -20.38
C LYS A 86 9.32 -19.65 -20.28
N ASP A 87 8.45 -20.64 -20.45
CA ASP A 87 7.00 -20.44 -20.33
C ASP A 87 6.60 -20.03 -18.91
N VAL A 88 7.18 -20.69 -17.90
CA VAL A 88 6.99 -20.34 -16.49
C VAL A 88 7.51 -18.92 -16.23
N TYR A 89 8.71 -18.59 -16.69
CA TYR A 89 9.27 -17.25 -16.60
C TYR A 89 8.32 -16.18 -17.17
N GLY A 90 7.85 -16.36 -18.41
CA GLY A 90 6.96 -15.40 -19.06
C GLY A 90 5.63 -15.21 -18.32
N SER A 91 5.07 -16.30 -17.78
CA SER A 91 3.86 -16.24 -16.94
C SER A 91 4.08 -15.42 -15.66
N TRP A 92 5.17 -15.68 -14.94
CA TRP A 92 5.53 -14.96 -13.71
C TRP A 92 5.86 -13.50 -13.97
N GLU A 93 6.63 -13.21 -15.02
CA GLU A 93 6.98 -11.85 -15.40
C GLU A 93 5.72 -11.02 -15.67
N LYS A 94 4.80 -11.56 -16.48
CA LYS A 94 3.52 -10.91 -16.79
C LYS A 94 2.67 -10.68 -15.54
N TYR A 95 2.60 -11.66 -14.64
CA TYR A 95 1.85 -11.53 -13.39
C TYR A 95 2.44 -10.44 -12.48
N LEU A 96 3.75 -10.49 -12.22
CA LEU A 96 4.44 -9.55 -11.33
C LEU A 96 4.42 -8.11 -11.89
N ARG A 97 4.52 -7.92 -13.21
CA ARG A 97 4.34 -6.60 -13.84
C ARG A 97 2.95 -6.03 -13.54
N LYS A 98 1.88 -6.82 -13.71
CA LYS A 98 0.51 -6.39 -13.39
C LYS A 98 0.33 -6.06 -11.91
N VAL A 99 0.94 -6.84 -11.00
CA VAL A 99 0.90 -6.54 -9.56
C VAL A 99 1.63 -5.22 -9.28
N SER A 100 2.81 -5.02 -9.86
CA SER A 100 3.58 -3.77 -9.74
C SER A 100 2.79 -2.55 -10.20
N GLU A 101 2.09 -2.64 -11.34
CA GLU A 101 1.19 -1.59 -11.83
C GLU A 101 0.04 -1.29 -10.86
N ARG A 102 -0.58 -2.34 -10.29
CA ARG A 102 -1.64 -2.18 -9.29
C ARG A 102 -1.12 -1.49 -8.02
N CYS A 103 0.07 -1.87 -7.55
CA CYS A 103 0.71 -1.21 -6.42
C CYS A 103 0.95 0.28 -6.71
N GLY A 104 1.42 0.63 -7.92
CA GLY A 104 1.58 2.03 -8.32
C GLY A 104 0.26 2.81 -8.27
N LYS A 105 -0.79 2.28 -8.90
CA LYS A 105 -2.12 2.91 -8.89
C LYS A 105 -2.69 3.08 -7.49
N LEU A 106 -2.53 2.05 -6.64
CA LEU A 106 -3.02 2.08 -5.27
C LEU A 106 -2.25 3.09 -4.41
N ALA A 107 -0.93 3.15 -4.54
CA ALA A 107 -0.12 4.16 -3.85
C ALA A 107 -0.60 5.58 -4.17
N ASP A 108 -0.79 5.88 -5.46
CA ASP A 108 -1.28 7.19 -5.91
C ASP A 108 -2.67 7.54 -5.36
N VAL A 109 -3.57 6.55 -5.28
CA VAL A 109 -4.93 6.74 -4.73
C VAL A 109 -4.86 7.03 -3.23
N LEU A 110 -4.07 6.27 -2.48
CA LEU A 110 -3.91 6.47 -1.03
C LEU A 110 -3.32 7.85 -0.70
N GLU A 111 -2.31 8.28 -1.45
CA GLU A 111 -1.73 9.61 -1.27
C GLU A 111 -2.72 10.74 -1.61
N ARG A 112 -3.54 10.58 -2.66
CA ARG A 112 -4.60 11.54 -2.99
C ARG A 112 -5.66 11.62 -1.90
N ALA A 113 -6.15 10.46 -1.43
CA ALA A 113 -7.16 10.40 -0.38
C ALA A 113 -6.70 11.16 0.88
N GLY A 114 -5.48 10.91 1.36
CA GLY A 114 -4.95 11.61 2.52
C GLY A 114 -4.79 13.12 2.34
N ARG A 115 -4.49 13.60 1.11
CA ARG A 115 -4.43 15.03 0.82
C ARG A 115 -5.82 15.67 0.78
N ASP A 116 -6.78 15.02 0.13
CA ASP A 116 -8.13 15.55 -0.05
C ASP A 116 -8.90 15.59 1.28
N GLU A 117 -8.70 14.57 2.13
CA GLU A 117 -9.27 14.51 3.47
C GLU A 117 -8.74 15.66 4.35
N LEU A 118 -7.41 15.86 4.39
CA LEU A 118 -6.82 16.97 5.15
C LEU A 118 -7.35 18.33 4.68
N ARG A 119 -7.41 18.55 3.37
CA ARG A 119 -7.91 19.82 2.80
C ARG A 119 -9.35 20.08 3.23
N THR A 120 -10.19 19.03 3.23
CA THR A 120 -11.58 19.13 3.64
C THR A 120 -11.69 19.47 5.12
N GLU A 121 -10.89 18.84 5.98
CA GLU A 121 -10.86 19.15 7.41
C GLU A 121 -10.40 20.57 7.71
N GLU A 122 -9.34 21.05 7.05
CA GLU A 122 -8.83 22.41 7.22
C GLU A 122 -9.90 23.44 6.85
N ALA A 123 -10.65 23.20 5.76
CA ALA A 123 -11.76 24.04 5.35
C ALA A 123 -12.90 24.04 6.40
N ILE A 124 -13.29 22.87 6.90
CA ILE A 124 -14.32 22.76 7.95
C ILE A 124 -13.87 23.47 9.23
N LYS A 125 -12.62 23.26 9.67
CA LYS A 125 -12.05 23.93 10.85
C LYS A 125 -12.07 25.46 10.69
N ALA A 126 -11.76 25.96 9.49
CA ALA A 126 -11.83 27.38 9.19
C ALA A 126 -13.26 27.94 9.27
N GLU A 127 -14.24 27.25 8.71
CA GLU A 127 -15.65 27.69 8.81
C GLU A 127 -16.16 27.65 10.26
N ILE A 128 -15.84 26.61 11.02
CA ILE A 128 -16.18 26.54 12.45
C ILE A 128 -15.53 27.71 13.22
N ALA A 129 -14.27 28.03 12.93
CA ALA A 129 -13.59 29.17 13.55
C ALA A 129 -14.26 30.51 13.19
N ARG A 130 -14.71 30.68 11.93
CA ARG A 130 -15.49 31.85 11.51
C ARG A 130 -16.82 31.95 12.25
N MET A 131 -17.55 30.85 12.39
CA MET A 131 -18.80 30.82 13.18
C MET A 131 -18.54 31.19 14.63
N LYS A 132 -17.51 30.60 15.27
CA LYS A 132 -17.13 30.95 16.65
C LYS A 132 -16.81 32.43 16.82
N ALA A 133 -16.12 33.03 15.86
CA ALA A 133 -15.83 34.47 15.87
C ALA A 133 -17.10 35.32 15.68
N ALA A 134 -18.00 34.91 14.77
CA ALA A 134 -19.23 35.63 14.47
C ALA A 134 -20.25 35.62 15.63
N TYR A 135 -20.23 34.59 16.47
CA TYR A 135 -21.13 34.43 17.62
C TYR A 135 -20.40 34.56 18.97
N ALA A 136 -19.25 35.23 19.00
CA ALA A 136 -18.44 35.40 20.21
C ALA A 136 -19.16 36.19 21.33
N ASP A 137 -20.15 36.99 20.96
CA ASP A 137 -21.00 37.81 21.82
C ASP A 137 -22.25 37.07 22.33
N THR A 138 -22.50 35.85 21.85
CA THR A 138 -23.67 35.06 22.26
C THR A 138 -23.39 34.43 23.63
N PRO A 139 -24.18 34.75 24.68
CA PRO A 139 -23.99 34.15 25.99
C PRO A 139 -24.23 32.64 25.91
N ALA A 140 -23.39 31.84 26.57
CA ALA A 140 -23.67 30.42 26.75
C ALA A 140 -24.88 30.26 27.68
N ASP A 141 -26.08 30.14 27.13
CA ASP A 141 -27.33 30.02 27.87
C ASP A 141 -27.49 28.60 28.45
N GLY A 142 -26.60 28.25 29.36
CA GLY A 142 -26.75 27.12 30.28
C GLY A 142 -27.84 27.40 31.30
N ARG A 143 -29.11 27.28 30.89
CA ARG A 143 -30.20 27.06 31.86
C ARG A 143 -30.14 25.61 32.35
N GLY A 144 -29.27 25.38 33.33
CA GLY A 144 -29.44 24.28 34.26
C GLY A 144 -30.69 24.51 35.10
N LYS A 145 -31.61 23.56 35.05
CA LYS A 145 -32.53 23.21 36.14
C LYS A 145 -32.58 21.69 36.23
#